data_AF-A0A8J3HG36-F1
#
_entry.id   AF-A0A8J3HG36-F1
#
_cell.length_a   1.000
_cell.length_b   1.000
_cell.length_c   1.000
_cell.angle_alpha   90.00
_cell.angle_beta   90.00
_cell.angle_gamma   90.00
#
_symmetry.space_group_name_H-M   'P 1'
#
loop_
_entity.id
_entity.type
_entity.pdbx_description
1 polymer ?
#
loop_
_entity_poly.entity_id
_entity_poly.type
_entity_poly.pdbx_seq_one_letter_code
_entity_poly.pdbx_strand_id
1 'polypeptide(L)'
;MIEAELIARTIVLSSTKLPEATEVWAYRTLAAGNPGYRGRLADALIRLERVTADPADRLRMSQEAVATARLIDPVQDHTATELLIWALDALQRNLYAAGRPAEGLAARQDIVALYGRGLHQRRTCGVTDCYADAVLPAVDEWITDYGLAA
;
A
#
# COMPACT_ATOMS: atom_id res chain seq x y z
N MET A 1 -4.85 11.64 25.32
CA MET A 1 -5.15 12.07 23.93
C MET A 1 -4.27 13.25 23.51
N ILE A 2 -4.32 14.39 24.22
CA ILE A 2 -3.54 15.60 23.86
C ILE A 2 -2.01 15.38 23.88
N GLU A 3 -1.48 14.69 24.89
CA GLU A 3 -0.03 14.44 25.00
C GLU A 3 0.54 13.59 23.85
N ALA A 4 -0.14 12.50 23.49
CA ALA A 4 0.29 11.63 22.40
C ALA A 4 0.28 12.36 21.05
N GLU A 5 -0.70 13.22 20.81
CA GLU A 5 -0.76 14.04 19.61
C GLU A 5 0.40 15.04 19.54
N LEU A 6 0.70 15.72 20.65
CA LEU A 6 1.84 16.64 20.72
C LEU A 6 3.16 15.91 20.44
N ILE A 7 3.36 14.74 21.05
CA ILE A 7 4.54 13.89 20.77
C ILE A 7 4.59 13.52 19.29
N ALA A 8 3.49 13.05 18.71
CA ALA A 8 3.42 12.68 17.30
C ALA A 8 3.74 13.88 16.38
N ARG A 9 3.23 15.08 16.70
CA ARG A 9 3.57 16.31 15.97
C ARG A 9 5.07 16.63 16.07
N THR A 10 5.66 16.54 17.25
CA THR A 10 7.10 16.75 17.43
C THR A 10 7.93 15.78 16.61
N ILE A 11 7.52 14.50 16.58
CA ILE A 11 8.18 13.45 15.79
C ILE A 11 8.15 13.80 14.30
N VAL A 12 6.99 14.11 13.72
CA VAL A 12 6.89 14.38 12.26
C VAL A 12 7.47 15.72 11.84
N LEU A 13 7.68 16.64 12.78
CA LEU A 13 8.36 17.91 12.56
C LEU A 13 9.88 17.82 12.78
N SER A 14 10.37 16.70 13.33
CA SER A 14 11.80 16.51 13.51
C SER A 14 12.50 16.39 12.15
N SER A 15 13.67 17.02 12.01
CA SER A 15 14.46 16.97 10.77
C SER A 15 15.28 15.69 10.62
N THR A 16 15.18 14.78 11.59
CA THR A 16 15.95 13.54 11.64
C THR A 16 15.13 12.43 11.00
N LYS A 17 15.74 11.61 10.14
CA LYS A 17 15.08 10.39 9.66
C LYS A 17 14.82 9.47 10.85
N LEU A 18 13.56 9.16 11.07
CA LEU A 18 13.12 8.33 12.19
C LEU A 18 12.98 6.87 11.76
N PRO A 19 12.99 5.93 12.72
CA PRO A 19 12.61 4.54 12.43
C PRO A 19 11.19 4.49 11.84
N GLU A 20 10.99 3.66 10.82
CA GLU A 20 9.73 3.56 10.08
C GLU A 20 8.55 3.22 11.01
N ALA A 21 8.78 2.41 12.04
CA ALA A 21 7.76 2.07 13.05
C ALA A 21 7.30 3.30 13.87
N THR A 22 8.23 4.21 14.16
CA THR A 22 7.95 5.46 14.87
C THR A 22 7.15 6.42 14.00
N GLU A 23 7.48 6.51 12.70
CA GLU A 23 6.68 7.29 11.75
C GLU A 23 5.24 6.75 11.65
N VAL A 24 5.08 5.43 11.53
CA VAL A 24 3.75 4.80 11.49
C VAL A 24 2.96 5.09 12.77
N TRP A 25 3.58 4.98 13.95
CA TRP A 25 2.92 5.33 15.21
C TRP A 25 2.46 6.79 15.24
N ALA A 26 3.32 7.72 14.82
CA ALA A 26 3.00 9.14 14.81
C ALA A 26 1.88 9.46 13.82
N TYR A 27 1.96 8.93 12.59
CA TYR A 27 0.93 9.16 11.59
C TYR A 27 -0.39 8.49 11.93
N ARG A 28 -0.42 7.32 12.58
CA ARG A 28 -1.66 6.74 13.13
C ARG A 28 -2.32 7.67 14.15
N THR A 29 -1.51 8.19 15.08
CA THR A 29 -1.98 9.10 16.12
C THR A 29 -2.58 10.38 15.52
N LEU A 30 -1.92 10.95 14.52
CA LEU A 30 -2.37 12.17 13.85
C LEU A 30 -3.59 11.93 12.93
N ALA A 31 -3.60 10.82 12.19
CA ALA A 31 -4.68 10.48 11.27
C ALA A 31 -6.01 10.18 11.98
N ALA A 32 -5.96 9.79 13.25
CA ALA A 32 -7.15 9.60 14.08
C ALA A 32 -7.92 10.92 14.32
N GLY A 33 -7.22 12.05 14.42
CA GLY A 33 -7.82 13.37 14.62
C GLY A 33 -7.91 14.22 13.36
N ASN A 34 -7.09 13.94 12.34
CA ASN A 34 -7.02 14.73 11.12
C ASN A 34 -6.80 13.85 9.88
N PRO A 35 -7.82 13.72 9.00
CA PRO A 35 -7.74 12.95 7.76
C PRO A 35 -6.57 13.33 6.83
N GLY A 36 -6.05 14.56 6.90
CA GLY A 36 -4.93 15.02 6.07
C GLY A 36 -3.62 14.25 6.28
N TYR A 37 -3.50 13.45 7.34
CA TYR A 37 -2.34 12.59 7.57
C TYR A 37 -2.46 11.18 6.99
N ARG A 38 -3.61 10.81 6.41
CA ARG A 38 -3.85 9.44 5.88
C ARG A 38 -2.90 9.07 4.74
N GLY A 39 -2.62 9.99 3.82
CA GLY A 39 -1.65 9.74 2.75
C GLY A 39 -0.26 9.40 3.29
N ARG A 40 0.21 10.16 4.27
CA ARG A 40 1.50 9.91 4.93
C ARG A 40 1.50 8.61 5.74
N LEU A 41 0.38 8.26 6.36
CA LEU A 41 0.24 6.98 7.06
C LEU A 41 0.31 5.81 6.08
N ALA A 42 -0.43 5.84 4.98
CA ALA A 42 -0.42 4.78 3.97
C ALA A 42 1.00 4.56 3.40
N ASP A 43 1.68 5.64 3.05
CA ASP A 43 3.05 5.62 2.55
C ASP A 43 4.06 5.10 3.61
N ALA A 44 3.95 5.52 4.87
CA ALA A 44 4.79 5.01 5.96
C ALA A 44 4.56 3.51 6.22
N LEU A 45 3.32 3.03 6.13
CA LEU A 45 2.99 1.59 6.26
C LEU A 45 3.61 0.77 5.12
N ILE A 46 3.58 1.27 3.88
CA ILE A 46 4.21 0.62 2.73
C ILE A 46 5.73 0.53 2.91
N ARG A 47 6.38 1.60 3.41
CA ARG A 47 7.82 1.55 3.72
C ARG A 47 8.14 0.57 4.83
N LEU A 48 7.37 0.59 5.92
CA LEU A 48 7.58 -0.29 7.06
C LEU A 48 7.39 -1.76 6.67
N GLU A 49 6.41 -2.07 5.82
CA GLU A 49 6.20 -3.42 5.27
C GLU A 49 7.47 -3.95 4.58
N ARG A 50 8.12 -3.15 3.73
CA ARG A 50 9.31 -3.59 2.99
C ARG A 50 10.51 -3.95 3.87
N VAL A 51 10.65 -3.32 5.03
CA VAL A 51 11.77 -3.54 5.96
C VAL A 51 11.42 -4.52 7.08
N THR A 52 10.17 -4.97 7.17
CA THR A 52 9.70 -5.89 8.20
C THR A 52 10.02 -7.33 7.80
N ALA A 53 10.73 -8.06 8.66
CA ALA A 53 11.11 -9.45 8.37
C ALA A 53 9.93 -10.43 8.51
N ASP A 54 9.11 -10.25 9.54
CA ASP A 54 8.01 -11.18 9.83
C ASP A 54 6.89 -11.11 8.78
N PRO A 55 6.55 -12.22 8.08
CA PRO A 55 5.52 -12.22 7.04
C PRO A 55 4.13 -11.85 7.54
N ALA A 56 3.77 -12.21 8.78
CA ALA A 56 2.45 -11.91 9.32
C ALA A 56 2.31 -10.41 9.60
N ASP A 57 3.36 -9.77 10.13
CA ASP A 57 3.39 -8.33 10.31
C ASP A 57 3.38 -7.58 8.96
N ARG A 58 4.13 -8.04 7.95
CA ARG A 58 4.06 -7.47 6.59
C ARG A 58 2.64 -7.51 6.02
N LEU A 59 1.97 -8.65 6.15
CA LEU A 59 0.57 -8.79 5.72
C LEU A 59 -0.34 -7.81 6.48
N ARG A 60 -0.21 -7.72 7.80
CA ARG A 60 -0.98 -6.78 8.62
C ARG A 60 -0.77 -5.32 8.19
N MET A 61 0.48 -4.93 7.92
CA MET A 61 0.82 -3.57 7.47
C MET A 61 0.24 -3.25 6.10
N SER A 62 0.34 -4.16 5.14
CA SER A 62 -0.23 -3.96 3.79
C SER A 62 -1.75 -3.90 3.81
N GLN A 63 -2.42 -4.72 4.64
CA GLN A 63 -3.88 -4.63 4.87
C GLN A 63 -4.28 -3.25 5.42
N GLU A 64 -3.54 -2.75 6.41
CA GLU A 64 -3.80 -1.43 6.98
C GLU A 64 -3.51 -0.30 5.99
N ALA A 65 -2.47 -0.44 5.17
CA ALA A 65 -2.15 0.54 4.12
C ALA A 65 -3.30 0.64 3.11
N VAL A 66 -3.86 -0.49 2.67
CA VAL A 66 -5.02 -0.50 1.77
C VAL A 66 -6.23 0.12 2.43
N ALA A 67 -6.54 -0.24 3.68
CA ALA A 67 -7.65 0.33 4.43
C ALA A 67 -7.50 1.85 4.57
N THR A 68 -6.30 2.32 4.87
CA THR A 68 -6.00 3.75 5.01
C THR A 68 -6.10 4.48 3.67
N ALA A 69 -5.52 3.94 2.60
CA ALA A 69 -5.53 4.55 1.28
C ALA A 69 -6.95 4.67 0.70
N ARG A 70 -7.83 3.69 0.96
CA ARG A 70 -9.25 3.75 0.55
C ARG A 70 -10.04 4.87 1.24
N LEU A 71 -9.55 5.43 2.35
CA LEU A 71 -10.17 6.54 3.07
C LEU A 71 -9.70 7.93 2.59
N ILE A 72 -8.82 7.97 1.58
CA ILE A 72 -8.33 9.22 1.00
C ILE A 72 -9.25 9.61 -0.15
N ASP A 73 -9.75 10.84 -0.13
CA ASP A 73 -10.57 11.37 -1.22
C ASP A 73 -9.67 11.76 -2.41
N PRO A 74 -9.79 11.11 -3.58
CA PRO A 74 -8.97 11.43 -4.75
C PRO A 74 -9.22 12.82 -5.33
N VAL A 75 -10.32 13.48 -4.97
CA VAL A 75 -10.58 14.89 -5.34
C VAL A 75 -9.72 15.84 -4.52
N GLN A 76 -9.46 15.50 -3.26
CA GLN A 76 -8.69 16.33 -2.33
C GLN A 76 -7.20 15.99 -2.33
N ASP A 77 -6.84 14.76 -2.70
CA ASP A 77 -5.47 14.29 -2.78
C ASP A 77 -5.23 13.51 -4.08
N HIS A 78 -4.51 14.13 -5.02
CA HIS A 78 -4.19 13.55 -6.32
C HIS A 78 -3.32 12.28 -6.23
N THR A 79 -2.67 12.03 -5.08
CA THR A 79 -1.86 10.82 -4.85
C THR A 79 -2.69 9.64 -4.35
N ALA A 80 -3.95 9.84 -3.98
CA ALA A 80 -4.81 8.82 -3.38
C ALA A 80 -4.86 7.51 -4.18
N THR A 81 -5.04 7.62 -5.51
CA THR A 81 -5.12 6.45 -6.39
C THR A 81 -3.79 5.72 -6.48
N GLU A 82 -2.67 6.45 -6.60
CA GLU A 82 -1.32 5.88 -6.66
C GLU A 82 -0.95 5.16 -5.35
N LEU A 83 -1.26 5.77 -4.20
CA LEU A 83 -1.06 5.15 -2.90
C LEU A 83 -1.89 3.89 -2.72
N LEU A 84 -3.15 3.88 -3.17
CA LEU A 84 -4.00 2.70 -3.11
C LEU A 84 -3.44 1.56 -3.97
N ILE A 85 -2.96 1.88 -5.18
CA ILE A 85 -2.30 0.91 -6.06
C ILE A 85 -1.08 0.29 -5.39
N TRP A 86 -0.19 1.10 -4.80
CA TRP A 86 1.01 0.58 -4.13
C TRP A 86 0.68 -0.24 -2.88
N ALA A 87 -0.34 0.15 -2.12
CA ALA A 87 -0.82 -0.62 -0.98
C ALA A 87 -1.39 -1.97 -1.42
N LEU A 88 -2.18 -2.01 -2.50
CA LEU A 88 -2.72 -3.24 -3.07
C LEU A 88 -1.62 -4.13 -3.63
N ASP A 89 -0.58 -3.56 -4.24
CA ASP A 89 0.59 -4.32 -4.68
C ASP A 89 1.31 -4.99 -3.49
N ALA A 90 1.51 -4.26 -2.40
CA ALA A 90 2.05 -4.85 -1.18
C ALA A 90 1.15 -5.95 -0.62
N LEU A 91 -0.17 -5.73 -0.66
CA LEU A 91 -1.14 -6.70 -0.17
C LEU A 91 -1.13 -7.99 -1.00
N GLN A 92 -1.17 -7.92 -2.33
CA GLN A 92 -1.16 -9.13 -3.16
C GLN A 92 0.10 -9.97 -2.95
N ARG A 93 1.29 -9.35 -2.87
CA ARG A 93 2.56 -10.04 -2.64
C ARG A 93 2.56 -10.77 -1.30
N ASN A 94 2.05 -10.13 -0.25
CA ASN A 94 1.97 -10.73 1.09
C ASN A 94 0.89 -11.81 1.18
N LEU A 95 -0.22 -11.68 0.46
CA LEU A 95 -1.26 -12.71 0.40
C LEU A 95 -0.77 -13.98 -0.32
N TYR A 96 -0.02 -13.83 -1.43
CA TYR A 96 0.60 -14.99 -2.08
C TYR A 96 1.63 -15.67 -1.17
N ALA A 97 2.49 -14.90 -0.52
CA ALA A 97 3.47 -15.43 0.43
C ALA A 97 2.80 -16.15 1.64
N ALA A 98 1.59 -15.73 2.01
CA ALA A 98 0.79 -16.36 3.06
C ALA A 98 -0.07 -17.54 2.58
N GLY A 99 0.05 -17.97 1.31
CA GLY A 99 -0.73 -19.07 0.75
C GLY A 99 -2.22 -18.73 0.54
N ARG A 100 -2.55 -17.46 0.32
CA ARG A 100 -3.93 -16.95 0.11
C ARG A 100 -4.13 -16.42 -1.32
N PRO A 101 -3.99 -17.26 -2.36
CA PRO A 101 -3.94 -16.81 -3.75
C PRO A 101 -5.24 -16.18 -4.25
N ALA A 102 -6.40 -16.66 -3.80
CA ALA A 102 -7.69 -16.09 -4.19
C ALA A 102 -7.83 -14.61 -3.76
N GLU A 103 -7.34 -14.27 -2.57
CA GLU A 103 -7.38 -12.89 -2.08
C GLU A 103 -6.30 -12.02 -2.72
N GLY A 104 -5.12 -12.59 -3.00
CA GLY A 104 -4.07 -11.90 -3.75
C GLY A 104 -4.53 -11.53 -5.16
N LEU A 105 -5.26 -12.43 -5.81
CA LEU A 105 -5.88 -12.17 -7.11
C LEU A 105 -6.93 -11.07 -7.04
N ALA A 106 -7.79 -11.06 -6.00
CA ALA A 106 -8.78 -10.00 -5.82
C ALA A 106 -8.11 -8.62 -5.66
N ALA A 107 -7.04 -8.53 -4.87
CA ALA A 107 -6.27 -7.29 -4.75
C ALA A 107 -5.66 -6.85 -6.11
N ARG A 108 -5.21 -7.80 -6.93
CA ARG A 108 -4.69 -7.54 -8.28
C ARG A 108 -5.77 -7.05 -9.25
N GLN A 109 -6.99 -7.58 -9.15
CA GLN A 109 -8.15 -7.11 -9.94
C GLN A 109 -8.52 -5.67 -9.57
N ASP A 110 -8.48 -5.32 -8.28
CA ASP A 110 -8.69 -3.94 -7.83
C ASP A 110 -7.67 -2.96 -8.45
N ILE A 111 -6.39 -3.36 -8.53
CA ILE A 111 -5.33 -2.56 -9.17
C ILE A 111 -5.69 -2.27 -10.64
N VAL A 112 -6.06 -3.31 -11.40
CA VAL A 112 -6.44 -3.16 -12.82
C VAL A 112 -7.66 -2.26 -12.98
N ALA A 113 -8.66 -2.39 -12.12
CA ALA A 113 -9.87 -1.57 -12.16
C ALA A 113 -9.58 -0.08 -11.88
N LEU A 114 -8.60 0.22 -11.02
CA LEU A 114 -8.14 1.59 -10.75
C LEU A 114 -7.40 2.18 -11.95
N TYR A 115 -6.58 1.38 -12.64
CA TYR A 115 -5.86 1.81 -13.83
C TYR A 115 -6.74 2.04 -15.06
N GLY A 116 -7.81 1.26 -15.22
CA GLY A 116 -8.81 1.43 -16.28
C GLY A 116 -9.52 2.80 -16.27
N ARG A 117 -9.38 3.58 -15.19
CA ARG A 117 -9.89 4.95 -15.06
C ARG A 117 -8.91 6.04 -15.57
N GLY A 118 -7.95 5.68 -16.43
CA GLY A 118 -7.27 6.64 -17.32
C GLY A 118 -5.95 7.25 -16.81
N LEU A 119 -5.16 6.54 -15.99
CA LEU A 119 -4.04 7.16 -15.26
C LEU A 119 -2.62 7.02 -15.86
N HIS A 120 -2.34 6.26 -16.95
CA HIS A 120 -0.93 6.01 -17.33
C HIS A 120 -0.59 6.08 -18.82
N GLN A 121 -0.09 7.24 -19.25
CA GLN A 121 0.65 7.43 -20.51
C GLN A 121 2.19 7.49 -20.31
N ARG A 122 2.73 7.20 -19.12
CA ARG A 122 4.18 7.26 -18.85
C ARG A 122 4.84 5.87 -18.80
N ARG A 123 5.70 5.60 -19.78
CA ARG A 123 6.50 4.37 -20.00
C ARG A 123 7.61 4.06 -18.96
N THR A 124 7.54 4.61 -17.75
CA THR A 124 8.64 4.49 -16.77
C THR A 124 8.16 4.21 -15.35
N CYS A 125 6.97 3.62 -15.17
CA CYS A 125 6.55 3.20 -13.85
C CYS A 125 6.99 1.75 -13.59
N GLY A 126 7.75 1.54 -12.51
CA GLY A 126 8.22 0.20 -12.10
C GLY A 126 7.11 -0.74 -11.64
N VAL A 127 5.85 -0.27 -11.60
CA VAL A 127 4.64 -1.08 -11.40
C VAL A 127 3.95 -1.39 -12.74
N THR A 128 4.20 -0.61 -13.81
CA THR A 128 3.45 -0.66 -15.08
C THR A 128 3.99 -1.58 -16.17
N ASP A 129 5.28 -1.97 -16.16
CA ASP A 129 5.83 -2.85 -17.21
C ASP A 129 5.13 -4.23 -17.26
N CYS A 130 4.34 -4.59 -16.25
CA CYS A 130 3.55 -5.83 -16.22
C CYS A 130 2.10 -5.72 -16.74
N TYR A 131 1.50 -4.52 -16.89
CA TYR A 131 0.03 -4.43 -17.02
C TYR A 131 -0.50 -3.51 -18.12
N ALA A 132 0.30 -2.56 -18.62
CA ALA A 132 -0.20 -1.58 -19.59
C ALA A 132 -0.34 -2.15 -21.02
N ASP A 133 0.54 -3.09 -21.39
CA ASP A 133 0.62 -3.67 -22.74
C ASP A 133 0.38 -5.19 -22.78
N ALA A 134 0.06 -5.81 -21.63
CA ALA A 134 -0.19 -7.25 -21.56
C ALA A 134 -1.66 -7.57 -21.88
N VAL A 135 -1.89 -8.46 -22.85
CA VAL A 135 -3.10 -9.27 -22.85
C VAL A 135 -3.06 -10.03 -21.52
N LEU A 136 -3.96 -9.69 -20.58
CA LEU A 136 -4.04 -10.37 -19.29
C LEU A 136 -4.16 -11.88 -19.58
N PRO A 137 -3.19 -12.72 -19.18
CA PRO A 137 -3.36 -14.16 -19.37
C PRO A 137 -4.62 -14.62 -18.63
N ALA A 138 -5.19 -15.74 -19.05
CA ALA A 138 -6.33 -16.29 -18.34
C ALA A 138 -5.94 -16.55 -16.86
N VAL A 139 -6.87 -16.31 -15.94
CA VAL A 139 -6.63 -16.25 -14.48
C VAL A 139 -5.97 -17.52 -13.92
N ASP A 140 -6.14 -18.65 -14.59
CA ASP A 140 -5.57 -19.96 -14.33
C ASP A 140 -4.06 -20.06 -14.65
N GLU A 141 -3.54 -19.28 -15.59
CA GLU A 141 -2.11 -19.27 -15.95
C GLU A 141 -1.24 -18.50 -14.93
N TRP A 142 -1.86 -17.71 -14.03
CA TRP A 142 -1.17 -16.77 -13.12
C TRP A 142 -0.67 -17.41 -11.82
N ILE A 143 -1.13 -18.62 -11.50
CA ILE A 143 -0.67 -19.40 -10.33
C ILE A 143 0.80 -19.84 -10.53
N THR A 144 1.22 -20.01 -11.78
CA THR A 144 2.49 -20.62 -12.17
C THR A 144 3.70 -19.70 -12.03
N ASP A 145 3.50 -18.37 -12.07
CA ASP A 145 4.61 -17.39 -12.13
C ASP A 145 5.30 -17.14 -10.78
N TYR A 146 4.69 -17.52 -9.66
CA TYR A 146 5.30 -17.42 -8.34
C TYR A 146 6.00 -18.72 -7.88
N GLY A 147 6.18 -19.70 -8.77
CA GLY A 147 6.88 -20.94 -8.42
C GLY A 147 6.21 -21.75 -7.30
N LEU A 148 4.90 -21.58 -7.10
CA LEU A 148 4.09 -22.39 -6.20
C LEU A 148 3.48 -23.55 -6.99
N ALA A 149 4.35 -24.42 -7.51
CA ALA A 149 3.99 -25.71 -8.05
C ALA A 149 4.68 -26.80 -7.22
N ALA A 150 4.00 -27.25 -6.16
CA ALA A 150 3.92 -28.63 -5.67
C ALA A 150 2.96 -28.68 -4.48
#